data_AF-A0A7I8INI5-F1
#
_entry.id   AF-A0A7I8INI5-F1
#
_cell.length_a   1.000
_cell.length_b   1.000
_cell.length_c   1.000
_cell.angle_alpha   90.00
_cell.angle_beta   90.00
_cell.angle_gamma   90.00
#
_symmetry.space_group_name_H-M   'P 1'
#
loop_
_entity.id
_entity.type
_entity.pdbx_description
1 polymer ?
#
loop_
_entity_poly.entity_id
_entity_poly.type
_entity_poly.pdbx_seq_one_letter_code
_entity_poly.pdbx_strand_id
1 'polypeptide(L)'
;MAMGIVLPSSTAVGWSVGSSAFVCGQRPQQLLLGARAKATTRRENRTARHKRIRKKVEGTPERPRMSVFRSNKHLCVQVIDDSKMHTLASASTMQKPVSEESDYSCGPTIEVARKVGEAIAKSCLEKGITKVAFDRGGYP
;
A
#
# COMPACT_ATOMS: atom_id res chain seq x y z
N MET A 1 -3.45 -44.30 50.18
CA MET A 1 -2.17 -44.98 50.44
C MET A 1 -1.09 -43.91 50.47
N ALA A 2 -0.73 -43.49 51.68
CA ALA A 2 0.38 -42.58 51.91
C ALA A 2 1.64 -43.41 52.12
N MET A 3 2.68 -43.17 51.34
CA MET A 3 4.03 -43.62 51.63
C MET A 3 4.95 -42.43 51.46
N GLY A 4 5.24 -41.78 52.59
CA GLY A 4 6.35 -40.86 52.71
C GLY A 4 7.64 -41.65 52.95
N ILE A 5 8.73 -41.18 52.36
CA ILE A 5 10.09 -41.52 52.79
C ILE A 5 10.86 -40.21 52.91
N VAL A 6 11.37 -40.00 54.11
CA VAL A 6 12.23 -38.91 54.57
C VAL A 6 13.68 -39.31 54.31
N LEU A 7 14.52 -38.38 53.85
CA LEU A 7 15.98 -38.48 53.94
C LEU A 7 16.55 -37.19 54.55
N PRO A 8 17.44 -37.28 55.57
CA PRO A 8 17.99 -36.11 56.25
C PRO A 8 19.41 -35.75 55.80
N SER A 9 19.72 -34.46 55.99
CA SER A 9 20.98 -33.86 56.49
C SER A 9 22.32 -34.24 55.85
N SER A 10 23.04 -33.23 55.32
CA SER A 10 24.40 -32.91 55.80
C SER A 10 24.98 -31.64 55.15
N THR A 11 25.32 -30.69 56.03
CA THR A 11 26.47 -29.77 56.00
C THR A 11 26.58 -28.68 54.92
N ALA A 12 26.34 -27.46 55.41
CA ALA A 12 26.86 -26.20 54.91
C ALA A 12 28.39 -26.16 54.85
N VAL A 13 28.93 -25.49 53.83
CA VAL A 13 30.15 -24.68 53.96
C VAL A 13 29.91 -23.39 53.16
N GLY A 14 29.60 -22.32 53.89
CA GLY A 14 29.57 -20.97 53.34
C GLY A 14 30.99 -20.47 53.11
N TRP A 15 31.21 -19.82 51.97
CA TRP A 15 32.38 -18.96 51.76
C TRP A 15 31.85 -17.55 51.57
N SER A 16 31.93 -16.77 52.65
CA SER A 16 31.88 -15.32 52.58
C SER A 16 33.23 -14.83 52.09
N VAL A 17 33.27 -14.28 50.88
CA VAL A 17 34.34 -13.35 50.51
C VAL A 17 33.65 -12.07 50.12
N GLY A 18 33.52 -11.18 51.10
CA GLY A 18 33.20 -9.79 50.83
C GLY A 18 34.37 -9.15 50.11
N SER A 19 34.11 -8.46 49.01
CA SER A 19 34.99 -7.37 48.60
C SER A 19 34.32 -6.39 47.67
N SER A 20 34.52 -5.13 48.03
CA SER A 20 34.37 -3.91 47.25
C SER A 20 32.97 -3.59 46.72
N ALA A 21 32.35 -2.64 47.42
CA ALA A 21 31.40 -1.72 46.84
C ALA A 21 31.91 -1.18 45.48
N PHE A 22 31.27 -1.61 44.41
CA PHE A 22 31.20 -0.82 43.18
C PHE A 22 29.80 -0.22 43.14
N VAL A 23 29.72 1.06 43.50
CA VAL A 23 28.59 1.93 43.14
C VAL A 23 28.67 2.11 41.62
N CYS A 24 28.26 1.10 40.87
CA CYS A 24 28.06 1.24 39.43
C CYS A 24 26.75 2.00 39.26
N GLY A 25 26.88 3.28 38.86
CA GLY A 25 25.79 4.24 38.74
C GLY A 25 24.52 3.61 38.19
N GLN A 26 23.41 3.91 38.87
CA GLN A 26 22.08 3.65 38.36
C GLN A 26 22.00 4.28 36.97
N ARG A 27 22.10 3.46 35.92
CA ARG A 27 21.87 3.89 34.56
C ARG A 27 20.46 4.48 34.55
N PRO A 28 20.28 5.78 34.22
CA PRO A 28 18.94 6.31 34.05
C PRO A 28 18.29 5.41 33.00
N GLN A 29 17.11 4.87 33.32
CA GLN A 29 16.31 4.11 32.39
C GLN A 29 16.18 4.98 31.15
N GLN A 30 16.96 4.68 30.11
CA GLN A 30 16.84 5.37 28.84
C GLN A 30 15.41 5.09 28.42
N LEU A 31 14.58 6.13 28.42
CA LEU A 31 13.28 6.11 27.78
C LEU A 31 13.57 5.75 26.32
N LEU A 32 13.47 4.46 26.02
CA LEU A 32 13.34 3.95 24.68
C LEU A 32 12.02 4.54 24.19
N LEU A 33 12.06 5.75 23.64
CA LEU A 33 11.09 6.18 22.64
C LEU A 33 11.29 5.25 21.45
N GLY A 34 10.75 4.05 21.59
CA GLY A 34 10.55 3.12 20.50
C GLY A 34 9.58 3.79 19.55
N ALA A 35 10.11 4.54 18.59
CA ALA A 35 9.36 4.95 17.43
C ALA A 35 8.92 3.65 16.72
N ARG A 36 7.72 3.19 17.03
CA ARG A 36 7.12 2.03 16.39
C ARG A 36 6.91 2.41 14.93
N ALA A 37 7.81 1.99 14.07
CA ALA A 37 7.66 2.15 12.63
C ALA A 37 6.28 1.58 12.26
N LYS A 38 5.37 2.45 11.80
CA LYS A 38 4.05 2.02 11.36
C LYS A 38 4.27 1.11 10.15
N ALA A 39 4.00 -0.18 10.29
CA ALA A 39 4.05 -1.11 9.17
C ALA A 39 2.92 -0.74 8.20
N THR A 40 3.21 0.12 7.24
CA THR A 40 2.21 0.59 6.27
C THR A 40 1.99 -0.46 5.20
N THR A 41 0.74 -0.81 4.96
CA THR A 41 0.38 -1.78 3.93
C THR A 41 0.70 -1.24 2.53
N ARG A 42 0.93 -2.13 1.56
CA ARG A 42 1.14 -1.73 0.15
C ARG A 42 0.02 -0.80 -0.37
N ARG A 43 -1.21 -1.03 0.08
CA ARG A 43 -2.40 -0.22 -0.26
C ARG A 43 -2.30 1.19 0.32
N GLU A 44 -1.89 1.34 1.57
CA GLU A 44 -1.69 2.64 2.21
C GLU A 44 -0.59 3.44 1.50
N ASN A 45 0.55 2.80 1.21
CA ASN A 45 1.66 3.45 0.52
C ASN A 45 1.25 3.92 -0.90
N ARG A 46 0.48 3.10 -1.63
CA ARG A 46 -0.12 3.52 -2.92
C ARG A 46 -1.03 4.73 -2.74
N THR A 47 -1.91 4.70 -1.74
CA THR A 47 -2.89 5.75 -1.49
C THR A 47 -2.22 7.06 -1.10
N ALA A 48 -1.15 7.00 -0.29
CA ALA A 48 -0.35 8.16 0.07
C ALA A 48 0.34 8.79 -1.16
N ARG A 49 0.95 7.97 -2.04
CA ARG A 49 1.54 8.44 -3.30
C ARG A 49 0.50 9.05 -4.23
N HIS A 50 -0.66 8.40 -4.36
CA HIS A 50 -1.77 8.88 -5.16
C HIS A 50 -2.24 10.27 -4.69
N LYS A 51 -2.45 10.43 -3.38
CA LYS A 51 -2.80 11.74 -2.78
C LYS A 51 -1.72 12.79 -3.06
N ARG A 52 -0.43 12.42 -3.00
CA ARG A 52 0.68 13.36 -3.31
C ARG A 52 0.67 13.82 -4.77
N ILE A 53 0.37 12.91 -5.71
CA ILE A 53 0.28 13.24 -7.14
C ILE A 53 -0.92 14.15 -7.40
N ARG A 54 -2.07 13.84 -6.79
CA ARG A 54 -3.29 14.66 -6.90
C ARG A 54 -3.14 16.09 -6.41
N LYS A 55 -2.16 16.40 -5.55
CA LYS A 55 -1.87 17.80 -5.17
C LYS A 55 -1.35 18.66 -6.34
N LYS A 56 -0.86 18.03 -7.41
CA LYS A 56 -0.31 18.73 -8.58
C LYS A 56 -1.17 18.55 -9.84
N VAL A 57 -1.96 17.48 -9.89
CA VAL A 57 -2.76 17.11 -11.06
C VAL A 57 -4.23 17.31 -10.72
N GLU A 58 -4.80 18.37 -11.29
CA GLU A 58 -6.21 18.74 -11.16
C GLU A 58 -6.88 18.64 -12.53
N GLY A 59 -8.10 18.12 -12.58
CA GLY A 59 -8.90 18.01 -13.81
C GLY A 59 -9.79 19.23 -13.99
N THR A 60 -9.60 19.97 -15.07
CA THR A 60 -10.50 21.05 -15.52
C THR A 60 -11.41 20.55 -16.64
N PRO A 61 -12.52 21.23 -16.99
CA PRO A 61 -13.36 20.83 -18.11
C PRO A 61 -12.62 20.81 -19.45
N GLU A 62 -11.63 21.70 -19.63
CA GLU A 62 -10.76 21.73 -20.83
C GLU A 62 -9.70 20.63 -20.81
N ARG A 63 -9.24 20.24 -19.63
CA ARG A 63 -8.22 19.22 -19.42
C ARG A 63 -8.63 18.28 -18.28
N PRO A 64 -9.57 17.35 -18.54
CA PRO A 64 -10.00 16.40 -17.53
C PRO A 64 -8.84 15.48 -17.10
N ARG A 65 -8.95 14.93 -15.89
CA ARG A 65 -7.94 14.07 -15.30
C ARG A 65 -8.19 12.62 -15.66
N MET A 66 -7.21 11.97 -16.29
CA MET A 66 -7.24 10.54 -16.59
C MET A 66 -6.57 9.75 -15.47
N SER A 67 -7.37 9.07 -14.65
CA SER A 67 -6.92 8.26 -13.52
C SER A 67 -6.76 6.80 -13.93
N VAL A 68 -5.56 6.25 -13.72
CA VAL A 68 -5.27 4.83 -13.96
C VAL A 68 -5.29 4.02 -12.66
N PHE A 69 -5.98 2.88 -12.67
CA PHE A 69 -5.99 1.93 -11.57
C PHE A 69 -5.64 0.53 -12.05
N ARG A 70 -4.54 -0.03 -11.52
CA ARG A 70 -4.11 -1.41 -11.77
C ARG A 70 -4.34 -2.28 -10.54
N SER A 71 -5.26 -3.23 -10.65
CA SER A 71 -5.42 -4.31 -9.67
C SER A 71 -4.54 -5.51 -10.03
N ASN A 72 -4.62 -6.60 -9.27
CA ASN A 72 -3.85 -7.81 -9.55
C ASN A 72 -4.29 -8.48 -10.86
N LYS A 73 -5.58 -8.36 -11.22
CA LYS A 73 -6.18 -9.01 -12.39
C LYS A 73 -6.63 -8.01 -13.44
N HIS A 74 -7.19 -6.87 -13.04
CA HIS A 74 -7.83 -5.94 -13.95
C HIS A 74 -7.12 -4.59 -14.02
N LEU A 75 -7.25 -3.94 -15.17
CA LEU A 75 -6.82 -2.57 -15.41
C LEU A 75 -8.05 -1.72 -15.71
N CYS A 76 -8.15 -0.59 -15.01
CA CYS A 76 -9.25 0.35 -15.14
C CYS A 76 -8.70 1.75 -15.38
N VAL A 77 -9.33 2.49 -16.30
CA VAL A 77 -9.01 3.87 -16.62
C VAL A 77 -10.30 4.69 -16.57
N GLN A 78 -10.23 5.87 -15.96
CA GLN A 78 -11.36 6.79 -15.87
C GLN A 78 -10.90 8.20 -16.23
N VAL A 79 -11.71 8.91 -17.01
CA VAL A 79 -11.52 10.33 -17.32
C VAL A 79 -12.55 11.11 -16.54
N ILE A 80 -12.09 11.99 -15.66
CA ILE A 80 -12.88 12.66 -14.64
C ILE A 80 -12.71 14.18 -14.79
N ASP A 81 -13.82 14.90 -14.76
CA ASP A 81 -13.86 16.34 -14.54
C ASP A 81 -14.02 16.59 -13.03
N ASP A 82 -12.98 17.13 -12.38
CA ASP A 82 -12.97 17.34 -10.95
C ASP A 82 -13.87 18.53 -10.54
N SER A 83 -14.14 19.49 -11.43
CA SER A 83 -15.03 20.64 -11.18
C SER A 83 -16.49 20.21 -11.04
N LYS A 84 -16.92 19.26 -11.88
CA LYS A 84 -18.28 18.71 -11.87
C LYS A 84 -18.40 17.42 -11.06
N MET A 85 -17.27 16.91 -10.56
CA MET A 85 -17.15 15.57 -9.95
C MET A 85 -17.79 14.47 -10.82
N HIS A 86 -17.65 14.59 -12.13
CA HIS A 86 -18.33 13.73 -13.10
C HIS A 86 -17.32 12.94 -13.92
N THR A 87 -17.57 11.63 -14.05
CA THR A 87 -16.75 10.75 -14.89
C THR A 87 -17.27 10.80 -16.31
N LEU A 88 -16.48 11.40 -17.21
CA LEU A 88 -16.83 11.56 -18.60
C LEU A 88 -16.74 10.23 -19.34
N ALA A 89 -15.64 9.50 -19.18
CA ALA A 89 -15.44 8.21 -19.85
C ALA A 89 -14.76 7.22 -18.91
N SER A 90 -15.04 5.93 -19.11
CA SER A 90 -14.43 4.86 -18.32
C SER A 90 -14.21 3.62 -19.19
N ALA A 91 -13.01 3.07 -19.09
CA ALA A 91 -12.61 1.85 -19.77
C ALA A 91 -12.07 0.85 -18.74
N SER A 92 -12.47 -0.41 -18.85
CA SER A 92 -12.03 -1.48 -17.94
C SER A 92 -11.85 -2.76 -18.73
N THR A 93 -10.87 -3.58 -18.32
CA THR A 93 -10.72 -4.95 -18.84
C THR A 93 -11.92 -5.85 -18.57
N MET A 94 -12.84 -5.44 -17.69
CA MET A 94 -14.11 -6.16 -17.44
C MET A 94 -15.21 -5.82 -18.45
N GLN A 95 -15.03 -4.79 -19.28
CA GLN A 95 -16.03 -4.45 -20.29
C GLN A 95 -15.97 -5.48 -21.43
N LYS A 96 -17.14 -5.91 -21.89
CA LYS A 96 -17.34 -6.89 -22.98
C LYS A 96 -16.38 -6.73 -24.19
N PRO A 97 -16.19 -5.52 -24.76
CA PRO A 97 -15.30 -5.36 -25.92
C PRO A 97 -13.82 -5.67 -25.63
N VAL A 98 -13.39 -5.59 -24.36
CA VAL A 98 -12.01 -5.85 -23.97
C VAL A 98 -11.86 -7.26 -23.40
N SER A 99 -12.87 -7.80 -22.72
CA SER A 99 -12.79 -9.14 -22.12
C SER A 99 -12.78 -10.25 -23.16
N GLU A 100 -13.53 -10.12 -24.25
CA GLU A 100 -13.58 -11.13 -25.33
C GLU A 100 -12.24 -11.26 -26.07
N GLU A 101 -11.41 -10.22 -25.99
CA GLU A 101 -10.18 -10.09 -26.76
C GLU A 101 -8.92 -10.28 -25.89
N SER A 102 -9.08 -10.53 -24.59
CA SER A 102 -7.96 -10.61 -23.65
C SER A 102 -8.14 -11.72 -22.60
N ASP A 103 -7.83 -12.94 -23.01
CA ASP A 103 -7.63 -14.06 -22.08
C ASP A 103 -6.23 -13.99 -21.49
N TYR A 104 -6.11 -13.46 -20.27
CA TYR A 104 -4.85 -13.48 -19.52
C TYR A 104 -5.03 -14.25 -18.21
N SER A 105 -4.19 -15.26 -18.01
CA SER A 105 -4.23 -16.11 -16.81
C SER A 105 -3.64 -15.41 -15.58
N CYS A 106 -2.61 -14.56 -15.77
CA CYS A 106 -1.87 -13.94 -14.69
C CYS A 106 -1.70 -12.42 -14.91
N GLY A 107 -2.74 -11.65 -14.57
CA GLY A 107 -2.71 -10.18 -14.53
C GLY A 107 -2.67 -9.49 -15.90
N PRO A 108 -2.85 -8.15 -15.94
CA PRO A 108 -2.93 -7.42 -17.19
C PRO A 108 -1.55 -7.25 -17.83
N THR A 109 -1.37 -7.86 -19.01
CA THR A 109 -0.18 -7.71 -19.86
C THR A 109 -0.12 -6.32 -20.52
N ILE A 110 1.05 -5.93 -21.03
CA ILE A 110 1.26 -4.67 -21.77
C ILE A 110 0.29 -4.54 -22.96
N GLU A 111 -0.01 -5.64 -23.65
CA GLU A 111 -0.96 -5.67 -24.77
C GLU A 111 -2.38 -5.27 -24.33
N VAL A 112 -2.82 -5.76 -23.17
CA VAL A 112 -4.12 -5.42 -22.58
C VAL A 112 -4.17 -3.93 -22.25
N ALA A 113 -3.08 -3.36 -21.72
CA ALA A 113 -3.00 -1.94 -21.45
C ALA A 113 -3.11 -1.09 -22.73
N ARG A 114 -2.50 -1.53 -23.85
CA ARG A 114 -2.61 -0.86 -25.15
C ARG A 114 -4.06 -0.87 -25.65
N LYS A 115 -4.73 -2.02 -25.61
CA LYS A 115 -6.15 -2.15 -26.00
C LYS A 115 -7.07 -1.27 -25.16
N VAL A 116 -6.89 -1.23 -23.83
CA VAL A 116 -7.67 -0.35 -22.95
C VAL A 116 -7.40 1.13 -23.27
N GLY A 117 -6.16 1.48 -23.60
CA GLY A 117 -5.79 2.82 -24.07
C GLY A 117 -6.49 3.23 -25.37
N GLU A 118 -6.56 2.33 -26.33
CA GLU A 118 -7.29 2.56 -27.59
C GLU A 118 -8.80 2.70 -27.36
N ALA A 119 -9.38 1.86 -26.51
CA ALA A 119 -10.80 1.93 -26.17
C ALA A 119 -11.17 3.27 -25.50
N ILE A 120 -10.38 3.72 -24.52
CA ILE A 120 -10.66 5.00 -23.85
C ILE A 120 -10.44 6.19 -24.78
N ALA A 121 -9.46 6.13 -25.68
CA ALA A 121 -9.22 7.18 -26.66
C ALA A 121 -10.42 7.37 -27.60
N LYS A 122 -10.98 6.27 -28.13
CA LYS A 122 -12.20 6.29 -28.95
C LYS A 122 -13.36 6.93 -28.20
N SER A 123 -13.61 6.50 -26.96
CA SER A 123 -14.67 7.08 -26.12
C SER A 123 -14.47 8.55 -25.76
N CYS A 124 -13.21 9.02 -25.69
CA CYS A 124 -12.91 10.44 -25.44
C CYS A 124 -13.13 11.30 -26.68
N LEU A 125 -12.77 10.80 -27.86
CA LEU A 125 -12.96 11.48 -29.14
C LEU A 125 -14.45 11.67 -29.45
N GLU A 126 -15.29 10.65 -29.21
CA GLU A 126 -16.74 10.74 -29.33
C GLU A 126 -17.35 11.84 -28.43
N LYS A 127 -16.69 12.15 -27.31
CA LYS A 127 -17.08 13.19 -26.36
C LYS A 127 -16.40 14.53 -26.59
N GLY A 128 -15.58 14.65 -27.64
CA GLY A 128 -14.87 15.88 -27.99
C GLY A 128 -13.70 16.23 -27.06
N ILE A 129 -13.18 15.28 -26.28
CA ILE A 129 -12.09 15.51 -25.31
C ILE A 129 -10.76 15.24 -26.00
N THR A 130 -9.98 16.28 -26.25
CA THR A 130 -8.67 16.19 -26.94
C THR A 130 -7.48 16.28 -25.99
N LYS A 131 -7.61 17.03 -24.88
CA LYS A 131 -6.55 17.25 -23.90
C LYS A 131 -6.91 16.54 -22.59
N VAL A 132 -5.95 15.83 -22.02
CA VAL A 132 -6.13 15.08 -20.77
C VAL A 132 -4.91 15.25 -19.87
N ALA A 133 -5.12 15.36 -18.57
CA ALA A 133 -4.06 15.33 -17.57
C ALA A 133 -3.85 13.88 -17.11
N PHE A 134 -2.64 13.35 -17.29
CA PHE A 134 -2.35 11.96 -16.93
C PHE A 134 -2.09 11.81 -15.42
N ASP A 135 -2.93 11.05 -14.74
CA ASP A 135 -2.79 10.66 -13.33
C ASP A 135 -2.40 9.18 -13.23
N ARG A 136 -1.12 8.96 -12.89
CA ARG A 136 -0.50 7.64 -12.75
C ARG A 136 -1.00 6.81 -11.55
N GLY A 137 -1.95 7.29 -10.75
CA GLY A 137 -2.65 6.43 -9.78
C GLY A 137 -1.82 5.97 -8.56
N GLY A 138 -0.62 6.52 -8.38
CA GLY A 138 0.34 6.08 -7.36
C GLY A 138 1.11 4.81 -7.72
N TYR A 139 1.15 4.44 -9.00
CA TYR A 139 2.07 3.44 -9.55
C TYR A 139 3.38 4.13 -10.01
N PRO A 140 4.55 3.47 -9.88
CA PRO A 140 5.82 4.00 -10.36
C PRO A 140 5.81 4.18 -11.88
#